data_AF-A0A962B109-F1
#
_entry.id   AF-A0A962B109-F1
#
_cell.length_a   1.000
_cell.length_b   1.000
_cell.length_c   1.000
_cell.angle_alpha   90.00
_cell.angle_beta   90.00
_cell.angle_gamma   90.00
#
_symmetry.space_group_name_H-M   'P 1'
#
loop_
_entity.id
_entity.type
_entity.pdbx_description
1 polymer ?
#
loop_
_entity_poly.entity_id
_entity_poly.type
_entity_poly.pdbx_seq_one_letter_code
_entity_poly.pdbx_strand_id
1 'polypeptide(L)'
;MLGRLVLILLQLVAGWFLAPMIARHVPIGGDPKIFVMAVLFAIIVWIVGLIGAEVLKDVGRPSSTALAWALVLSLIGAALIVFLPSLIAQIPLKFDRLLVPLVGAVLGYTFKR
;
A
#
# COMPACT_ATOMS: atom_id res chain seq x y z
N MET A 1 -1.09 -18.55 -11.64
CA MET A 1 -0.36 -17.86 -10.53
C MET A 1 0.51 -16.70 -10.99
N LEU A 2 1.08 -16.77 -12.20
CA LEU A 2 1.94 -15.70 -12.74
C LEU A 2 1.25 -14.32 -12.79
N GLY A 3 -0.02 -14.25 -13.21
CA GLY A 3 -0.78 -13.00 -13.20
C GLY A 3 -0.91 -12.36 -11.81
N ARG A 4 -0.99 -13.16 -10.74
CA ARG A 4 -1.05 -12.63 -9.36
C ARG A 4 0.30 -12.06 -8.91
N LEU A 5 1.40 -12.74 -9.25
CA LEU A 5 2.75 -12.24 -8.95
C LEU A 5 3.03 -10.94 -9.70
N VAL A 6 2.65 -10.88 -10.98
CA VAL A 6 2.76 -9.66 -11.79
C VAL A 6 1.93 -8.53 -11.18
N LEU A 7 0.71 -8.82 -10.71
CA LEU A 7 -0.11 -7.80 -10.06
C LEU A 7 0.53 -7.26 -8.78
N ILE A 8 1.08 -8.12 -7.92
CA ILE A 8 1.73 -7.68 -6.68
C ILE A 8 2.90 -6.75 -7.01
N LEU A 9 3.72 -7.09 -8.01
CA LEU A 9 4.80 -6.23 -8.47
C LEU A 9 4.29 -4.90 -9.01
N LEU A 10 3.24 -4.91 -9.83
CA LEU A 10 2.61 -3.70 -10.35
C LEU A 10 2.06 -2.82 -9.22
N GLN A 11 1.43 -3.41 -8.20
CA GLN A 11 0.90 -2.68 -7.05
C GLN A 11 2.01 -2.01 -6.23
N LEU A 12 3.13 -2.70 -6.02
CA LEU A 12 4.29 -2.15 -5.32
C LEU A 12 4.91 -1.00 -6.12
N VAL A 13 5.15 -1.20 -7.43
CA VAL A 13 5.73 -0.17 -8.30
C VAL A 13 4.79 1.04 -8.41
N ALA A 14 3.52 0.81 -8.73
CA ALA A 14 2.55 1.88 -8.86
C ALA A 14 2.35 2.63 -7.55
N GLY A 15 2.20 1.94 -6.42
CA GLY A 15 2.10 2.56 -5.10
C GLY A 15 3.31 3.44 -4.81
N TRP A 16 4.53 2.91 -5.02
CA TRP A 16 5.78 3.61 -4.76
C TRP A 16 5.95 4.90 -5.56
N PHE A 17 5.55 4.92 -6.83
CA PHE A 17 5.73 6.09 -7.69
C PHE A 17 4.51 7.03 -7.74
N LEU A 18 3.28 6.51 -7.77
CA LEU A 18 2.08 7.35 -7.87
C LEU A 18 1.74 8.03 -6.54
N ALA A 19 1.92 7.37 -5.38
CA ALA A 19 1.58 7.96 -4.10
C ALA A 19 2.34 9.26 -3.81
N PRO A 20 3.68 9.34 -3.94
CA PRO A 20 4.39 10.59 -3.71
C PRO A 20 4.07 11.65 -4.77
N MET A 21 3.74 11.25 -6.00
CA MET A 21 3.33 12.19 -7.06
C MET A 21 2.01 12.88 -6.70
N ILE A 22 1.04 12.13 -6.18
CA ILE A 22 -0.24 12.67 -5.72
C ILE A 22 -0.05 13.49 -4.44
N ALA A 23 0.74 12.99 -3.49
CA ALA A 23 0.96 13.65 -2.20
C ALA A 23 1.58 15.06 -2.31
N ARG A 24 2.30 15.38 -3.39
CA ARG A 24 2.83 16.73 -3.65
C ARG A 24 1.75 17.80 -3.77
N HIS A 25 0.53 17.42 -4.13
CA HIS A 25 -0.60 18.33 -4.27
C HIS A 25 -1.37 18.53 -2.96
N VAL A 26 -1.02 17.78 -1.92
CA VAL A 26 -1.68 17.83 -0.62
C VAL A 26 -0.79 18.63 0.35
N PRO A 27 -1.22 19.83 0.81
CA PRO A 27 -0.40 20.70 1.65
C PRO A 27 -0.36 20.21 3.11
N ILE A 28 0.25 19.05 3.36
CA ILE A 28 0.36 18.43 4.68
C ILE A 28 1.83 18.11 4.99
N GLY A 29 2.32 18.61 6.13
CA GLY A 29 3.66 18.36 6.65
C GLY A 29 3.67 17.52 7.93
N GLY A 30 4.86 17.13 8.38
CA GLY A 30 5.05 16.38 9.64
C GLY A 30 4.50 14.95 9.62
N ASP A 31 4.19 14.42 10.80
CA ASP A 31 3.69 13.06 11.00
C ASP A 31 2.36 12.74 10.30
N PRO A 32 1.37 13.67 10.20
CA PRO A 32 0.12 13.43 9.47
C PRO A 32 0.33 13.03 8.00
N LYS A 33 1.44 13.47 7.40
CA LYS A 33 1.80 13.10 6.02
C LYS A 33 1.93 11.59 5.84
N ILE A 34 2.39 10.87 6.85
CA ILE A 34 2.58 9.41 6.79
C ILE A 34 1.23 8.70 6.68
N PHE A 35 0.21 9.19 7.39
CA PHE A 35 -1.15 8.65 7.29
C PHE A 35 -1.80 8.96 5.93
N VAL A 36 -1.57 10.15 5.39
CA VAL A 36 -2.01 10.51 4.03
C VAL A 36 -1.39 9.57 3.00
N MET A 37 -0.08 9.30 3.13
CA MET A 37 0.62 8.34 2.27
C MET A 37 0.02 6.93 2.38
N ALA A 38 -0.32 6.47 3.58
CA ALA A 38 -0.98 5.17 3.78
C ALA A 38 -2.34 5.08 3.07
N VAL A 39 -3.17 6.13 3.19
CA VAL A 39 -4.44 6.20 2.47
C VAL A 39 -4.22 6.17 0.95
N LEU A 40 -3.26 6.94 0.44
CA LEU A 40 -2.91 6.96 -0.99
C LEU A 40 -2.44 5.58 -1.46
N PHE A 41 -1.57 4.90 -0.71
CA PHE A 41 -1.12 3.56 -1.05
C PHE A 41 -2.28 2.57 -1.12
N ALA A 42 -3.19 2.57 -0.14
CA ALA A 42 -4.35 1.68 -0.15
C ALA A 42 -5.25 1.89 -1.37
N ILE A 43 -5.54 3.14 -1.71
CA ILE A 43 -6.36 3.50 -2.88
C ILE A 43 -5.65 3.06 -4.17
N ILE A 44 -4.37 3.40 -4.34
CA ILE A 44 -3.61 3.05 -5.54
C ILE A 44 -3.51 1.53 -5.72
N VAL A 45 -3.16 0.80 -4.66
CA VAL A 45 -3.07 -0.67 -4.69
C VAL A 45 -4.40 -1.29 -5.11
N TRP A 46 -5.52 -0.78 -4.60
CA TRP A 46 -6.85 -1.27 -4.98
C TRP A 46 -7.21 -0.92 -6.43
N ILE A 47 -6.96 0.30 -6.90
CA ILE A 47 -7.20 0.73 -8.29
C ILE A 47 -6.37 -0.12 -9.26
N VAL A 48 -5.07 -0.32 -8.97
CA VAL A 48 -4.19 -1.18 -9.76
C VAL A 48 -4.70 -2.62 -9.74
N GLY A 49 -5.24 -3.06 -8.60
CA GLY A 49 -5.91 -4.34 -8.44
C GLY A 49 -7.14 -4.50 -9.33
N LEU A 50 -7.95 -3.46 -9.47
CA LEU A 50 -9.11 -3.42 -10.36
C LEU A 50 -8.69 -3.48 -11.82
N ILE A 51 -7.81 -2.57 -12.24
CA ILE A 51 -7.34 -2.51 -13.63
C ILE A 51 -6.62 -3.81 -14.01
N GLY A 52 -5.78 -4.32 -13.11
CA GLY A 52 -5.06 -5.56 -13.31
C GLY A 52 -5.96 -6.78 -13.38
N ALA A 53 -7.16 -6.77 -12.79
CA ALA A 53 -8.13 -7.85 -12.94
C ALA A 53 -8.77 -7.91 -14.34
N GLU A 54 -8.84 -6.78 -15.05
CA GLU A 54 -9.32 -6.76 -16.43
C GLU A 54 -8.24 -7.17 -17.44
N VAL A 55 -6.97 -6.88 -17.13
CA VAL A 55 -5.85 -7.07 -18.06
C VAL A 55 -5.14 -8.42 -17.85
N LEU A 56 -5.01 -8.88 -16.61
CA LEU A 56 -4.23 -10.07 -16.28
C LEU A 56 -5.13 -11.31 -16.21
N LYS A 57 -4.65 -12.41 -16.79
CA LYS A 57 -5.34 -13.70 -16.72
C LYS A 57 -5.25 -14.31 -15.32
N ASP A 58 -6.33 -14.97 -14.88
CA ASP A 58 -6.46 -15.67 -13.58
C ASP A 58 -6.39 -14.76 -12.35
N VAL A 59 -6.86 -13.52 -12.50
CA VAL A 59 -6.79 -12.44 -11.51
C VAL A 59 -8.23 -11.94 -11.26
N GLY A 60 -8.82 -12.33 -10.12
CA GLY A 60 -10.24 -12.05 -9.81
C GLY A 60 -10.51 -10.58 -9.48
N ARG A 61 -11.71 -10.06 -9.77
CA ARG A 61 -12.05 -8.66 -9.45
C ARG A 61 -12.00 -8.39 -7.94
N PRO A 62 -11.27 -7.36 -7.47
CA PRO A 62 -11.27 -7.00 -6.06
C PRO A 62 -12.60 -6.39 -5.61
N SER A 63 -12.98 -6.69 -4.37
CA SER A 63 -14.20 -6.17 -3.72
C SER A 63 -13.93 -4.88 -2.94
N SER A 64 -14.99 -4.21 -2.48
CA SER A 64 -14.89 -3.10 -1.52
C SER A 64 -14.26 -3.52 -0.19
N THR A 65 -14.43 -4.81 0.18
CA THR A 65 -13.77 -5.39 1.36
C THR A 65 -12.25 -5.41 1.19
N ALA A 66 -11.74 -5.70 -0.01
CA ALA A 66 -10.29 -5.67 -0.26
C ALA A 66 -9.70 -4.25 -0.10
N LEU A 67 -10.45 -3.21 -0.47
CA LEU A 67 -10.06 -1.81 -0.21
C LEU A 67 -10.00 -1.53 1.29
N ALA A 68 -11.02 -1.94 2.05
CA ALA A 68 -11.05 -1.73 3.49
C ALA A 68 -9.86 -2.40 4.19
N TRP A 69 -9.53 -3.64 3.81
CA TRP A 69 -8.38 -4.35 4.38
C TRP A 69 -7.04 -3.74 3.96
N ALA A 70 -6.89 -3.33 2.70
CA ALA A 70 -5.72 -2.57 2.25
C ALA A 70 -5.54 -1.29 3.07
N LEU A 71 -6.63 -0.56 3.30
CA LEU A 71 -6.61 0.67 4.10
C LEU A 71 -6.22 0.41 5.55
N VAL A 72 -6.88 -0.55 6.21
CA VAL A 72 -6.62 -0.88 7.62
C VAL A 72 -5.17 -1.31 7.82
N LEU A 73 -4.65 -2.23 7.02
CA LEU A 73 -3.26 -2.70 7.17
C LEU A 73 -2.25 -1.61 6.80
N SER A 74 -2.55 -0.75 5.83
CA SER A 74 -1.68 0.40 5.51
C SER A 74 -1.62 1.41 6.64
N LEU A 75 -2.76 1.72 7.26
CA LEU A 75 -2.86 2.62 8.42
C LEU A 75 -2.15 2.04 9.64
N ILE A 76 -2.24 0.73 9.87
CA ILE A 76 -1.44 0.04 10.89
C ILE A 76 0.05 0.22 10.60
N GLY A 77 0.48 0.05 9.35
CA GLY A 77 1.86 0.29 8.94
C GLY A 77 2.34 1.72 9.21
N ALA A 78 1.50 2.72 8.95
CA ALA A 78 1.77 4.13 9.30
C ALA A 78 1.83 4.35 10.82
N ALA A 79 0.88 3.78 11.56
CA ALA A 79 0.85 3.87 13.01
C ALA A 79 2.10 3.26 13.67
N LEU A 80 2.60 2.15 13.13
CA LEU A 80 3.86 1.55 13.59
C LEU A 80 5.05 2.49 13.41
N ILE A 81 5.10 3.27 12.32
CA ILE A 81 6.18 4.25 12.09
C ILE A 81 6.12 5.40 13.10
N VAL A 82 4.91 5.91 13.35
CA VAL A 82 4.73 7.12 14.16
C VAL A 82 4.80 6.81 15.65
N PHE A 83 4.12 5.76 16.11
CA PHE A 83 3.99 5.47 17.54
C PHE A 83 5.03 4.46 18.06
N LEU A 84 5.49 3.52 17.22
CA LEU A 84 6.41 2.46 17.63
C LEU A 84 7.70 2.44 16.76
N PRO A 85 8.43 3.57 16.62
CA PRO A 85 9.61 3.65 15.75
C PRO A 85 10.73 2.70 16.19
N SER A 86 10.80 2.36 17.48
CA SER A 86 11.77 1.41 18.05
C SER A 86 11.55 -0.02 17.57
N LEU A 87 10.31 -0.43 17.26
CA LEU A 87 10.05 -1.75 16.67
C LEU A 87 10.56 -1.82 15.23
N ILE A 88 10.37 -0.77 14.44
CA ILE A 88 10.86 -0.72 13.06
C ILE A 88 12.39 -0.68 13.04
N ALA A 89 13.01 0.04 13.98
CA ALA A 89 14.46 0.12 14.09
C ALA A 89 15.15 -1.21 14.44
N GLN A 90 14.43 -2.17 15.03
CA GLN A 90 14.96 -3.51 15.32
C GLN A 90 15.06 -4.40 14.07
N ILE A 91 14.43 -4.01 12.96
CA ILE A 91 14.52 -4.78 11.72
C ILE A 91 15.91 -4.54 11.12
N PRO A 92 16.75 -5.57 10.94
CA PRO A 92 18.14 -5.43 10.50
C PRO A 92 18.29 -5.00 9.02
N LEU A 93 17.18 -4.79 8.32
CA LEU A 93 17.15 -4.36 6.93
C LEU A 93 17.11 -2.82 6.88
N LYS A 94 18.01 -2.21 6.10
CA LYS A 94 17.94 -0.78 5.78
C LYS A 94 16.97 -0.58 4.62
N PHE A 95 15.79 -0.05 4.90
CA PHE A 95 14.78 0.27 3.90
C PHE A 95 14.06 1.57 4.25
N ASP A 96 13.43 2.20 3.25
CA ASP A 96 12.64 3.40 3.47
C ASP A 96 11.39 3.06 4.28
N ARG A 97 11.15 3.80 5.37
CA ARG A 97 10.05 3.56 6.31
C ARG A 97 8.69 3.55 5.60
N LEU A 98 8.50 4.32 4.52
CA LEU A 98 7.25 4.36 3.77
C LEU A 98 6.87 3.02 3.11
N LEU A 99 7.82 2.08 3.00
CA LEU A 99 7.53 0.72 2.54
C LEU A 99 6.62 -0.04 3.51
N VAL A 100 6.63 0.27 4.80
CA VAL A 100 5.78 -0.45 5.78
C VAL A 100 4.28 -0.23 5.47
N PRO A 101 3.78 1.01 5.32
CA PRO A 101 2.40 1.25 4.89
C PRO A 101 2.07 0.67 3.51
N LEU A 102 3.01 0.73 2.55
CA LEU A 102 2.78 0.20 1.21
C LEU A 102 2.65 -1.33 1.21
N VAL A 103 3.55 -2.03 1.91
CA VAL A 103 3.47 -3.48 2.10
C VAL A 103 2.20 -3.83 2.86
N GLY A 104 1.83 -3.06 3.89
CA GLY A 104 0.55 -3.22 4.58
C GLY A 104 -0.64 -3.15 3.62
N ALA A 105 -0.67 -2.16 2.72
CA ALA A 105 -1.72 -2.03 1.71
C ALA A 105 -1.81 -3.25 0.79
N VAL A 106 -0.67 -3.70 0.26
CA VAL A 106 -0.61 -4.87 -0.63
C VAL A 106 -1.03 -6.15 0.09
N LEU A 107 -0.56 -6.36 1.32
CA LEU A 107 -0.96 -7.51 2.13
C LEU A 107 -2.47 -7.50 2.39
N GLY A 108 -3.03 -6.35 2.75
CA GLY A 108 -4.46 -6.22 3.04
C GLY A 108 -5.32 -6.50 1.81
N TYR A 109 -4.88 -6.02 0.66
CA TYR A 109 -5.47 -6.36 -0.63
C TYR A 109 -5.42 -7.88 -0.90
N THR A 110 -4.26 -8.52 -0.71
CA THR A 110 -4.09 -9.95 -1.00
C THR A 110 -4.86 -10.87 -0.05
N PHE A 111 -5.11 -10.45 1.19
CA PHE A 111 -5.71 -11.29 2.22
C PHE A 111 -7.21 -11.54 2.00
N LYS A 112 -7.90 -10.60 1.36
CA LYS A 112 -9.37 -10.61 1.22
C LYS A 112 -9.86 -10.55 -0.22
N ARG A 113 -8.99 -10.92 -1.15
CA ARG A 113 -9.30 -11.08 -2.56
C ARG A 113 -9.65 -12.53 -2.89
#